data_AF-A0A351K6U5-F1
#
_entry.id   AF-A0A351K6U5-F1
#
_cell.length_a   1.000
_cell.length_b   1.000
_cell.length_c   1.000
_cell.angle_alpha   90.00
_cell.angle_beta   90.00
_cell.angle_gamma   90.00
#
_symmetry.space_group_name_H-M   'P 1'
#
loop_
_entity.id
_entity.type
_entity.pdbx_description
1 polymer ?
#
loop_
_entity_poly.entity_id
_entity_poly.type
_entity_poly.pdbx_seq_one_letter_code
_entity_poly.pdbx_strand_id
1 'polypeptide(L)'
;LKDAYHAAKEANTLNKLLEKLFQHAFSTAKKVRTDTGIGSSPVSVAYCAVKLSEKIFADLAEQTVMLIGAGEMIELCAQHLSQKGVNNMIVANRTIENAEKIASLYGAKAVSLKQFSNLIHEADIIISSTAASVPIIGKGLVETALKLRKHKPIFMLDIAIPRDIEPEVAQLDDVFLYTIDDLQQVVNENIDSRQREKTLAEEIIVGQNKKFDDWLATLPNEQIVQAYRQNAYQIKEVAVEAALKKLKNGGDSVAIISQLADQLTNKLLHAPFSNIKQASTEQLSQCKGCVPKNKTKKS
;
A
#
# COMPACT_ATOMS: atom_id res chain seq x y z
N LEU A 1 -0.16 5.27 -2.18
CA LEU A 1 0.94 4.89 -1.25
C LEU A 1 1.92 3.92 -1.90
N LYS A 2 1.47 2.86 -2.59
CA LYS A 2 2.34 2.02 -3.44
C LYS A 2 2.98 2.80 -4.58
N ASP A 3 2.23 3.65 -5.26
CA ASP A 3 2.78 4.46 -6.37
C ASP A 3 3.83 5.46 -5.89
N ALA A 4 3.62 6.06 -4.72
CA ALA A 4 4.62 6.92 -4.07
C ALA A 4 5.90 6.14 -3.70
N TYR A 5 5.77 4.90 -3.20
CA TYR A 5 6.91 4.02 -2.96
C TYR A 5 7.66 3.69 -4.25
N HIS A 6 6.95 3.34 -5.33
CA HIS A 6 7.56 3.04 -6.62
C HIS A 6 8.27 4.25 -7.22
N ALA A 7 7.63 5.42 -7.22
CA ALA A 7 8.22 6.67 -7.68
C ALA A 7 9.48 7.04 -6.89
N ALA A 8 9.45 6.93 -5.56
CA ALA A 8 10.62 7.21 -4.72
C ALA A 8 11.74 6.17 -4.91
N LYS A 9 11.40 4.93 -5.24
CA LYS A 9 12.37 3.87 -5.53
C LYS A 9 13.05 4.09 -6.87
N GLU A 10 12.29 4.44 -7.89
CA GLU A 10 12.80 4.79 -9.22
C GLU A 10 13.68 6.05 -9.16
N ALA A 11 13.30 7.03 -8.34
CA ALA A 11 14.08 8.24 -8.11
C ALA A 11 15.28 8.03 -7.15
N ASN A 12 15.50 6.82 -6.61
CA ASN A 12 16.53 6.51 -5.61
C ASN A 12 16.53 7.44 -4.37
N THR A 13 15.35 7.93 -3.96
CA THR A 13 15.19 8.82 -2.79
C THR A 13 14.79 8.06 -1.51
N LEU A 14 14.58 6.74 -1.61
CA LEU A 14 14.27 5.88 -0.47
C LEU A 14 15.53 5.49 0.32
N ASN A 15 15.61 5.94 1.57
CA ASN A 15 16.60 5.43 2.52
C ASN A 15 16.08 4.16 3.24
N LYS A 16 16.97 3.44 3.95
CA LYS A 16 16.62 2.18 4.64
C LYS A 16 15.46 2.32 5.64
N LEU A 17 15.37 3.47 6.30
CA LEU A 17 14.32 3.77 7.27
C LEU A 17 12.96 3.89 6.58
N LEU A 18 12.89 4.70 5.53
CA LEU A 18 11.67 4.89 4.74
C LEU A 18 11.26 3.60 4.03
N GLU A 19 12.21 2.85 3.47
CA GLU A 19 11.97 1.54 2.88
C GLU A 19 11.27 0.61 3.89
N LYS A 20 11.79 0.53 5.13
CA LYS A 20 11.19 -0.29 6.18
C LYS A 20 9.81 0.22 6.59
N LEU A 21 9.62 1.54 6.69
CA LEU A 21 8.34 2.16 7.01
C LEU A 21 7.26 1.81 5.98
N PHE A 22 7.57 1.93 4.68
CA PHE A 22 6.63 1.57 3.61
C PHE A 22 6.22 0.10 3.67
N GLN A 23 7.19 -0.80 3.84
CA GLN A 23 6.90 -2.24 3.98
C GLN A 23 6.04 -2.53 5.21
N HIS A 24 6.31 -1.85 6.33
CA HIS A 24 5.51 -1.98 7.56
C HIS A 24 4.08 -1.47 7.36
N ALA A 25 3.91 -0.31 6.71
CA ALA A 25 2.60 0.25 6.39
C ALA A 25 1.80 -0.70 5.46
N PHE A 26 2.43 -1.29 4.43
CA PHE A 26 1.76 -2.26 3.56
C PHE A 26 1.34 -3.52 4.30
N SER A 27 2.20 -4.05 5.17
CA SER A 27 1.88 -5.23 5.99
C SER A 27 0.74 -4.96 6.96
N THR A 28 0.74 -3.80 7.62
CA THR A 28 -0.32 -3.37 8.54
C THR A 28 -1.65 -3.18 7.81
N ALA A 29 -1.64 -2.49 6.66
CA ALA A 29 -2.84 -2.33 5.84
C ALA A 29 -3.40 -3.68 5.36
N LYS A 30 -2.53 -4.63 4.98
CA LYS A 30 -2.95 -5.99 4.63
C LYS A 30 -3.60 -6.69 5.83
N LYS A 31 -2.98 -6.61 7.01
CA LYS A 31 -3.50 -7.23 8.24
C LYS A 31 -4.86 -6.66 8.65
N VAL A 32 -5.03 -5.33 8.59
CA VAL A 32 -6.33 -4.69 8.85
C VAL A 32 -7.40 -5.19 7.88
N ARG A 33 -7.09 -5.31 6.58
CA ARG A 33 -8.05 -5.82 5.59
C ARG A 33 -8.41 -7.30 5.76
N THR A 34 -7.48 -8.11 6.26
CA THR A 34 -7.69 -9.56 6.46
C THR A 34 -8.40 -9.85 7.78
N ASP A 35 -8.05 -9.12 8.84
CA ASP A 35 -8.47 -9.44 10.20
C ASP A 35 -9.66 -8.58 10.66
N THR A 36 -10.16 -7.67 9.80
CA THR A 36 -11.36 -6.85 10.07
C THR A 36 -12.28 -6.77 8.85
N GLY A 37 -13.57 -6.54 9.11
CA GLY A 37 -14.59 -6.22 8.12
C GLY A 37 -14.50 -4.80 7.56
N ILE A 38 -13.55 -3.94 7.99
CA ILE A 38 -13.35 -2.61 7.37
C ILE A 38 -13.01 -2.74 5.89
N GLY A 39 -12.31 -3.80 5.52
CA GLY A 39 -12.02 -4.14 4.14
C GLY A 39 -13.18 -4.82 3.41
N SER A 40 -14.42 -4.75 3.95
CA SER A 40 -15.61 -5.47 3.47
C SER A 40 -15.61 -5.58 1.94
N SER A 41 -15.36 -6.82 1.55
CA SER A 41 -14.93 -7.37 0.26
C SER A 41 -15.58 -6.75 -0.98
N PRO A 42 -14.95 -6.84 -2.17
CA PRO A 42 -15.60 -6.79 -3.48
C PRO A 42 -17.06 -7.30 -3.51
N VAL A 43 -17.34 -8.37 -2.76
CA VAL A 43 -18.67 -8.97 -2.60
C VAL A 43 -19.70 -8.00 -1.99
N SER A 44 -19.33 -7.21 -0.97
CA SER A 44 -20.22 -6.24 -0.34
C SER A 44 -20.56 -5.10 -1.29
N VAL A 45 -19.57 -4.61 -2.05
CA VAL A 45 -19.75 -3.52 -3.00
C VAL A 45 -20.61 -3.98 -4.19
N ALA A 46 -20.34 -5.16 -4.74
CA ALA A 46 -21.15 -5.75 -5.80
C ALA A 46 -22.60 -6.00 -5.35
N TYR A 47 -22.80 -6.51 -4.13
CA TYR A 47 -24.14 -6.67 -3.56
C TYR A 47 -24.87 -5.32 -3.40
N CYS A 48 -24.17 -4.27 -2.98
CA CYS A 48 -24.75 -2.93 -2.85
C CYS A 48 -25.14 -2.32 -4.20
N ALA A 49 -24.32 -2.55 -5.23
CA ALA A 49 -24.65 -2.17 -6.60
C ALA A 49 -26.01 -2.72 -7.01
N VAL A 50 -26.23 -4.03 -6.77
CA VAL A 50 -27.51 -4.69 -7.05
C VAL A 50 -28.64 -4.10 -6.22
N LYS A 51 -28.42 -3.84 -4.93
CA LYS A 51 -29.43 -3.23 -4.06
C LYS A 51 -29.83 -1.83 -4.46
N LEU A 52 -28.90 -1.02 -4.96
CA LEU A 52 -29.25 0.29 -5.52
C LEU A 52 -30.03 0.16 -6.82
N SER A 53 -29.66 -0.77 -7.70
CA SER A 53 -30.44 -1.05 -8.90
C SER A 53 -31.89 -1.42 -8.57
N GLU A 54 -32.13 -2.26 -7.55
CA GLU A 54 -33.49 -2.62 -7.07
C GLU A 54 -34.30 -1.43 -6.54
N LYS A 55 -33.65 -0.34 -6.10
CA LYS A 55 -34.34 0.89 -5.66
C LYS A 55 -34.77 1.78 -6.83
N ILE A 56 -34.06 1.71 -7.95
CA ILE A 56 -34.30 2.55 -9.13
C ILE A 56 -35.25 1.85 -10.10
N PHE A 57 -35.10 0.54 -10.29
CA PHE A 57 -35.88 -0.25 -11.24
C PHE A 57 -36.77 -1.26 -10.50
N ALA A 58 -38.05 -1.30 -10.87
CA ALA A 58 -39.03 -2.19 -10.24
C ALA A 58 -38.79 -3.67 -10.57
N ASP A 59 -38.35 -3.97 -11.80
CA ASP A 59 -37.97 -5.32 -12.24
C ASP A 59 -36.63 -5.28 -12.97
N LEU A 60 -35.64 -5.96 -12.39
CA LEU A 60 -34.30 -6.08 -12.96
C LEU A 60 -34.25 -7.05 -14.14
N ALA A 61 -35.21 -7.96 -14.27
CA ALA A 61 -35.24 -8.95 -15.34
C ALA A 61 -35.47 -8.31 -16.73
N GLU A 62 -36.10 -7.13 -16.77
CA GLU A 62 -36.34 -6.36 -17.98
C GLU A 62 -35.19 -5.41 -18.34
N GLN A 63 -34.24 -5.18 -17.43
CA GLN A 63 -33.18 -4.19 -17.62
C GLN A 63 -32.00 -4.77 -18.41
N THR A 64 -31.37 -3.91 -19.20
CA THR A 64 -30.09 -4.21 -19.84
C THR A 64 -28.96 -3.65 -19.00
N VAL A 65 -28.07 -4.53 -18.54
CA VAL A 65 -26.89 -4.18 -17.75
C VAL A 65 -25.66 -4.17 -18.64
N MET A 66 -24.90 -3.08 -18.63
CA MET A 66 -23.56 -3.00 -19.19
C MET A 66 -22.51 -2.97 -18.09
N LEU A 67 -21.59 -3.93 -18.14
CA LEU A 67 -20.46 -4.07 -17.22
C LEU A 67 -19.18 -3.67 -17.94
N ILE A 68 -18.45 -2.69 -17.43
CA ILE A 68 -17.25 -2.15 -18.06
C ILE A 68 -16.02 -2.49 -17.22
N GLY A 69 -15.15 -3.32 -17.79
CA GLY A 69 -14.00 -3.92 -17.11
C GLY A 69 -14.12 -5.44 -17.05
N ALA A 70 -13.07 -6.09 -16.54
CA ALA A 70 -13.04 -7.53 -16.37
C ALA A 70 -12.26 -7.94 -15.10
N GLY A 71 -12.36 -7.10 -14.06
CA GLY A 71 -11.81 -7.41 -12.74
C GLY A 71 -12.80 -8.18 -11.86
N GLU A 72 -12.32 -8.64 -10.71
CA GLU A 72 -13.11 -9.36 -9.69
C GLU A 72 -14.41 -8.65 -9.32
N MET A 73 -14.38 -7.32 -9.22
CA MET A 73 -15.57 -6.49 -8.95
C MET A 73 -16.68 -6.68 -9.98
N ILE A 74 -16.31 -6.65 -11.28
CA ILE A 74 -17.26 -6.79 -12.38
C ILE A 74 -17.82 -8.20 -12.41
N GLU A 75 -16.98 -9.21 -12.19
CA GLU A 75 -17.40 -10.61 -12.13
C GLU A 75 -18.41 -10.85 -11.00
N LEU A 76 -18.17 -10.30 -9.81
CA LEU A 76 -19.11 -10.40 -8.68
C LEU A 76 -20.41 -9.63 -8.94
N CYS A 77 -20.35 -8.46 -9.57
CA CYS A 77 -21.56 -7.73 -9.99
C CYS A 77 -22.38 -8.56 -10.98
N ALA A 78 -21.73 -9.16 -11.99
CA ALA A 78 -22.38 -10.05 -12.95
C ALA A 78 -23.06 -11.23 -12.25
N GLN A 79 -22.35 -11.87 -11.30
CA GLN A 79 -22.87 -12.98 -10.53
C GLN A 79 -24.15 -12.60 -9.75
N HIS A 80 -24.11 -11.50 -9.01
CA HIS A 80 -25.25 -11.06 -8.19
C HIS A 80 -26.43 -10.59 -9.05
N LEU A 81 -26.18 -9.91 -10.17
CA LEU A 81 -27.25 -9.49 -11.10
C LEU A 81 -27.89 -10.69 -11.79
N SER A 82 -27.10 -11.69 -12.19
CA SER A 82 -27.60 -12.95 -12.72
C SER A 82 -28.47 -13.69 -11.70
N GLN A 83 -28.04 -13.78 -10.44
CA GLN A 83 -28.85 -14.36 -9.35
C GLN A 83 -30.16 -13.62 -9.10
N LYS A 84 -30.23 -12.34 -9.46
CA LYS A 84 -31.45 -11.51 -9.38
C LYS A 84 -32.33 -11.57 -10.63
N GLY A 85 -31.96 -12.37 -11.62
CA GLY A 85 -32.78 -12.60 -12.81
C GLY A 85 -32.58 -11.61 -13.94
N VAL A 86 -31.50 -10.81 -13.92
CA VAL A 86 -31.14 -9.98 -15.09
C VAL A 86 -30.87 -10.88 -16.29
N ASN A 87 -31.64 -10.69 -17.36
CA ASN A 87 -31.57 -11.52 -18.57
C ASN A 87 -30.62 -10.95 -19.64
N ASN A 88 -30.42 -9.63 -19.65
CA ASN A 88 -29.67 -8.93 -20.69
C ASN A 88 -28.42 -8.29 -20.09
N MET A 89 -27.27 -8.94 -20.27
CA MET A 89 -25.98 -8.42 -19.84
C MET A 89 -25.03 -8.22 -21.02
N ILE A 90 -24.27 -7.13 -20.99
CA ILE A 90 -23.21 -6.80 -21.95
C ILE A 90 -21.93 -6.55 -21.14
N VAL A 91 -20.84 -7.26 -21.48
CA VAL A 91 -19.53 -7.06 -20.83
C VAL A 91 -18.59 -6.39 -21.82
N ALA A 92 -18.12 -5.20 -21.49
CA ALA A 92 -17.20 -4.43 -22.29
C ALA A 92 -15.81 -4.41 -21.65
N ASN A 93 -14.77 -4.73 -22.42
CA ASN A 93 -13.39 -4.63 -21.93
C ASN A 93 -12.40 -4.20 -23.02
N ARG A 94 -11.22 -3.71 -22.61
CA ARG A 94 -10.14 -3.34 -23.54
C ARG A 94 -9.65 -4.55 -24.34
N THR A 95 -9.49 -5.66 -23.65
CA THR A 95 -9.11 -6.96 -24.19
C THR A 95 -10.38 -7.81 -24.23
N ILE A 96 -10.89 -8.10 -25.43
CA ILE A 96 -12.19 -8.74 -25.63
C ILE A 96 -12.24 -10.13 -25.00
N GLU A 97 -11.13 -10.86 -25.01
CA GLU A 97 -10.98 -12.20 -24.46
C GLU A 97 -11.26 -12.24 -22.95
N ASN A 98 -11.01 -11.13 -22.23
CA ASN A 98 -11.34 -11.04 -20.81
C ASN A 98 -12.83 -10.76 -20.57
N ALA A 99 -13.49 -10.03 -21.48
CA ALA A 99 -14.95 -9.87 -21.44
C ALA A 99 -15.64 -11.20 -21.76
N GLU A 100 -15.13 -11.96 -22.74
CA GLU A 100 -15.65 -13.27 -23.14
C GLU A 100 -15.65 -14.28 -21.99
N LYS A 101 -14.60 -14.28 -21.15
CA LYS A 101 -14.54 -15.13 -19.95
C LYS A 101 -15.75 -14.91 -19.04
N ILE A 102 -16.02 -13.66 -18.65
CA ILE A 102 -17.15 -13.32 -17.78
C ILE A 102 -18.47 -13.58 -18.51
N ALA A 103 -18.55 -13.18 -19.78
CA ALA A 103 -19.76 -13.31 -20.57
C ALA A 103 -20.21 -14.77 -20.73
N SER A 104 -19.27 -15.69 -20.94
CA SER A 104 -19.55 -17.12 -21.08
C SER A 104 -20.15 -17.75 -19.81
N LEU A 105 -19.82 -17.24 -18.63
CA LEU A 105 -20.32 -17.75 -17.35
C LEU A 105 -21.78 -17.37 -17.10
N TYR A 106 -22.21 -16.22 -17.61
CA TYR A 106 -23.51 -15.61 -17.28
C TYR A 106 -24.41 -15.40 -18.50
N GLY A 107 -24.05 -15.94 -19.66
CA GLY A 107 -24.82 -15.79 -20.90
C GLY A 107 -24.86 -14.35 -21.43
N ALA A 108 -23.86 -13.53 -21.11
CA ALA A 108 -23.80 -12.14 -21.52
C ALA A 108 -23.19 -11.98 -22.93
N LYS A 109 -23.33 -10.79 -23.52
CA LYS A 109 -22.66 -10.41 -24.77
C LYS A 109 -21.32 -9.73 -24.49
N ALA A 110 -20.22 -10.29 -24.97
CA ALA A 110 -18.90 -9.65 -24.89
C ALA A 110 -18.70 -8.63 -26.01
N VAL A 111 -18.18 -7.44 -25.68
CA VAL A 111 -17.87 -6.38 -26.65
C VAL A 111 -16.53 -5.73 -26.33
N SER A 112 -15.90 -5.15 -27.35
CA SER A 112 -14.69 -4.33 -27.14
C SER A 112 -15.02 -2.94 -26.60
N LEU A 113 -14.06 -2.31 -25.92
CA LEU A 113 -14.17 -0.90 -25.51
C LEU A 113 -14.35 0.10 -26.68
N LYS A 114 -14.14 -0.29 -27.94
CA LYS A 114 -14.48 0.59 -29.08
C LYS A 114 -15.97 0.48 -29.44
N GLN A 115 -16.57 -0.67 -29.19
CA GLN A 115 -17.97 -0.96 -29.51
C GLN A 115 -18.92 -0.48 -28.42
N PHE A 116 -18.50 -0.45 -27.13
CA PHE A 116 -19.41 -0.05 -26.05
C PHE A 116 -19.97 1.36 -26.25
N SER A 117 -19.19 2.31 -26.78
CA SER A 117 -19.65 3.68 -27.03
C SER A 117 -20.86 3.73 -27.98
N ASN A 118 -20.98 2.76 -28.88
CA ASN A 118 -22.13 2.64 -29.78
C ASN A 118 -23.30 1.89 -29.13
N LEU A 119 -23.09 1.14 -28.06
CA LEU A 119 -24.10 0.30 -27.39
C LEU A 119 -24.51 0.86 -26.02
N ILE A 120 -23.85 1.90 -25.51
CA ILE A 120 -24.11 2.49 -24.19
C ILE A 120 -25.56 2.95 -24.04
N HIS A 121 -26.19 3.35 -25.15
CA HIS A 121 -27.59 3.74 -25.21
C HIS A 121 -28.57 2.57 -25.00
N GLU A 122 -28.14 1.32 -25.17
CA GLU A 122 -28.97 0.14 -24.90
C GLU A 122 -29.06 -0.16 -23.40
N ALA A 123 -28.08 0.30 -22.59
CA ALA A 123 -27.97 -0.03 -21.18
C ALA A 123 -28.82 0.87 -20.28
N ASP A 124 -29.60 0.25 -19.39
CA ASP A 124 -30.33 0.92 -18.30
C ASP A 124 -29.47 1.06 -17.05
N ILE A 125 -28.57 0.09 -16.84
CA ILE A 125 -27.63 0.03 -15.73
C ILE A 125 -26.21 -0.09 -16.29
N ILE A 126 -25.31 0.78 -15.87
CA ILE A 126 -23.90 0.75 -16.24
C ILE A 126 -23.06 0.64 -14.98
N ILE A 127 -22.23 -0.40 -14.87
CA ILE A 127 -21.30 -0.58 -13.75
C ILE A 127 -19.88 -0.61 -14.32
N SER A 128 -19.03 0.31 -13.87
CA SER A 128 -17.64 0.42 -14.32
C SER A 128 -16.65 0.16 -13.19
N SER A 129 -15.61 -0.62 -13.51
CA SER A 129 -14.47 -0.86 -12.64
C SER A 129 -13.27 -1.25 -13.50
N THR A 130 -12.65 -0.27 -14.15
CA THR A 130 -11.44 -0.45 -14.95
C THR A 130 -10.18 0.05 -14.23
N ALA A 131 -9.03 -0.19 -14.86
CA ALA A 131 -7.73 0.34 -14.45
C ALA A 131 -7.29 1.52 -15.34
N ALA A 132 -8.23 2.24 -15.94
CA ALA A 132 -7.92 3.41 -16.76
C ALA A 132 -7.37 4.55 -15.89
N SER A 133 -6.40 5.29 -16.42
CA SER A 133 -5.82 6.45 -15.73
C SER A 133 -6.61 7.73 -15.95
N VAL A 134 -7.55 7.73 -16.90
CA VAL A 134 -8.44 8.83 -17.25
C VAL A 134 -9.85 8.29 -17.46
N PRO A 135 -10.90 9.10 -17.19
CA PRO A 135 -12.27 8.70 -17.47
C PRO A 135 -12.47 8.25 -18.91
N ILE A 136 -13.17 7.14 -19.09
CA ILE A 136 -13.51 6.55 -20.39
C ILE A 136 -14.96 6.82 -20.78
N ILE A 137 -15.80 7.24 -19.83
CA ILE A 137 -17.19 7.67 -20.06
C ILE A 137 -17.28 9.16 -19.78
N GLY A 138 -17.36 9.95 -20.86
CA GLY A 138 -17.49 11.40 -20.77
C GLY A 138 -18.93 11.90 -20.92
N LYS A 139 -19.20 13.12 -20.47
CA LYS A 139 -20.53 13.75 -20.48
C LYS A 139 -21.18 13.73 -21.87
N GLY A 140 -20.45 14.11 -22.91
CA GLY A 140 -20.99 14.17 -24.28
C GLY A 140 -21.42 12.82 -24.84
N LEU A 141 -20.74 11.73 -24.43
CA LEU A 141 -21.14 10.37 -24.80
C LEU A 141 -22.49 10.01 -24.15
N VAL A 142 -22.65 10.30 -22.86
CA VAL A 142 -23.88 10.02 -22.11
C VAL A 142 -25.04 10.88 -22.61
N GLU A 143 -24.82 12.17 -22.89
CA GLU A 143 -25.84 13.04 -23.50
C GLU A 143 -26.35 12.50 -24.83
N THR A 144 -25.44 12.00 -25.68
CA THR A 144 -25.82 11.38 -26.97
C THR A 144 -26.63 10.11 -26.75
N ALA A 145 -26.24 9.29 -25.78
CA ALA A 145 -26.95 8.08 -25.40
C ALA A 145 -28.38 8.36 -24.90
N LEU A 146 -28.55 9.38 -24.04
CA LEU A 146 -29.86 9.79 -23.52
C LEU A 146 -30.80 10.26 -24.63
N LYS A 147 -30.29 11.00 -25.63
CA LYS A 147 -31.08 11.40 -26.80
C LYS A 147 -31.60 10.20 -27.58
N LEU A 148 -30.76 9.20 -27.82
CA LEU A 148 -31.16 7.95 -28.49
C LEU A 148 -32.18 7.16 -27.65
N ARG A 149 -32.05 7.23 -26.33
CA ARG A 149 -32.95 6.61 -25.34
C ARG A 149 -34.24 7.37 -25.11
N LYS A 150 -34.47 8.50 -25.80
CA LYS A 150 -35.62 9.39 -25.56
C LYS A 150 -35.73 9.79 -24.08
N HIS A 151 -34.60 10.10 -23.45
CA HIS A 151 -34.50 10.50 -22.04
C HIS A 151 -35.00 9.44 -21.04
N LYS A 152 -34.95 8.15 -21.40
CA LYS A 152 -35.10 7.09 -20.40
C LYS A 152 -33.90 7.13 -19.43
N PRO A 153 -34.14 7.08 -18.11
CA PRO A 153 -33.07 7.17 -17.13
C PRO A 153 -31.99 6.11 -17.29
N ILE A 154 -30.79 6.44 -16.81
CA ILE A 154 -29.64 5.53 -16.73
C ILE A 154 -29.11 5.54 -15.29
N PHE A 155 -28.97 4.36 -14.70
CA PHE A 155 -28.21 4.19 -13.46
C PHE A 155 -26.76 3.90 -13.80
N MET A 156 -25.84 4.68 -13.25
CA MET A 156 -24.40 4.53 -13.45
C MET A 156 -23.71 4.34 -12.10
N LEU A 157 -22.85 3.33 -12.00
CA LEU A 157 -22.07 3.06 -10.82
C LEU A 157 -20.58 2.95 -11.16
N ASP A 158 -19.80 3.90 -10.65
CA ASP A 158 -18.36 3.97 -10.85
C ASP A 158 -17.61 3.47 -9.61
N ILE A 159 -17.02 2.29 -9.73
CA ILE A 159 -16.27 1.61 -8.67
C ILE A 159 -14.75 1.73 -8.92
N ALA A 160 -14.32 2.46 -9.96
CA ALA A 160 -12.93 2.57 -10.34
C ALA A 160 -12.16 3.62 -9.53
N ILE A 161 -10.87 3.35 -9.31
CA ILE A 161 -9.91 4.30 -8.73
C ILE A 161 -8.60 4.23 -9.54
N PRO A 162 -8.24 5.24 -10.34
CA PRO A 162 -9.00 6.47 -10.66
C PRO A 162 -10.36 6.20 -11.34
N ARG A 163 -11.26 7.18 -11.32
CA ARG A 163 -12.64 7.06 -11.80
C ARG A 163 -12.74 6.84 -13.31
N ASP A 164 -13.70 6.00 -13.73
CA ASP A 164 -13.99 5.72 -15.13
C ASP A 164 -14.96 6.72 -15.74
N ILE A 165 -15.77 7.41 -14.91
CA ILE A 165 -16.83 8.32 -15.36
C ILE A 165 -16.50 9.76 -14.98
N GLU A 166 -16.63 10.68 -15.95
CA GLU A 166 -16.48 12.11 -15.73
C GLU A 166 -17.48 12.63 -14.69
N PRO A 167 -17.07 13.51 -13.75
CA PRO A 167 -17.97 13.98 -12.69
C PRO A 167 -19.15 14.78 -13.25
N GLU A 168 -18.95 15.46 -14.38
CA GLU A 168 -19.96 16.29 -15.04
C GLU A 168 -21.12 15.47 -15.60
N VAL A 169 -20.99 14.14 -15.71
CA VAL A 169 -22.10 13.22 -16.06
C VAL A 169 -23.22 13.29 -15.02
N ALA A 170 -22.90 13.52 -13.74
CA ALA A 170 -23.90 13.66 -12.66
C ALA A 170 -24.77 14.92 -12.80
N GLN A 171 -24.43 15.84 -13.70
CA GLN A 171 -25.23 17.05 -13.97
C GLN A 171 -26.38 16.80 -14.96
N LEU A 172 -26.48 15.60 -15.52
CA LEU A 172 -27.54 15.23 -16.45
C LEU A 172 -28.77 14.74 -15.67
N ASP A 173 -29.93 15.35 -15.90
CA ASP A 173 -31.15 15.10 -15.13
C ASP A 173 -31.60 13.62 -15.16
N ASP A 174 -31.37 12.93 -16.28
CA ASP A 174 -31.79 11.54 -16.48
C ASP A 174 -30.70 10.52 -16.08
N VAL A 175 -29.66 10.93 -15.34
CA VAL A 175 -28.55 10.07 -14.92
C VAL A 175 -28.43 9.99 -13.41
N PHE A 176 -28.51 8.78 -12.88
CA PHE A 176 -28.23 8.47 -11.49
C PHE A 176 -26.81 7.94 -11.36
N LEU A 177 -25.83 8.84 -11.20
CA LEU A 177 -24.42 8.47 -11.02
C LEU A 177 -24.08 8.30 -9.54
N TYR A 178 -23.57 7.12 -9.20
CA TYR A 178 -23.03 6.78 -7.88
C TYR A 178 -21.58 6.33 -8.00
N THR A 179 -20.83 6.54 -6.94
CA THR A 179 -19.43 6.10 -6.81
C THR A 179 -19.28 5.06 -5.70
N ILE A 180 -18.10 4.46 -5.61
CA ILE A 180 -17.74 3.58 -4.49
C ILE A 180 -17.93 4.24 -3.12
N ASP A 181 -17.70 5.55 -3.01
CA ASP A 181 -17.86 6.30 -1.76
C ASP A 181 -19.34 6.43 -1.38
N ASP A 182 -20.22 6.63 -2.37
CA ASP A 182 -21.68 6.72 -2.14
C ASP A 182 -22.28 5.38 -1.70
N LEU A 183 -21.73 4.26 -2.17
CA LEU A 183 -22.15 2.92 -1.73
C LEU A 183 -21.89 2.70 -0.24
N GLN A 184 -20.82 3.27 0.31
CA GLN A 184 -20.55 3.19 1.75
C GLN A 184 -21.66 3.86 2.57
N GLN A 185 -22.37 4.84 2.00
CA GLN A 185 -23.47 5.51 2.66
C GLN A 185 -24.73 4.64 2.73
N VAL A 186 -24.95 3.76 1.74
CA VAL A 186 -26.13 2.88 1.63
C VAL A 186 -26.00 1.65 2.53
N VAL A 187 -24.77 1.22 2.85
CA VAL A 187 -24.46 0.14 3.82
C VAL A 187 -24.69 0.58 5.27
N ASN A 188 -24.88 1.88 5.53
CA ASN A 188 -24.93 2.46 6.89
C ASN A 188 -26.18 2.09 7.73
N GLU A 189 -27.03 1.17 7.29
CA GLU A 189 -28.10 0.63 8.15
C GLU A 189 -27.57 -0.33 9.25
N ASN A 190 -26.24 -0.58 9.34
CA ASN A 190 -25.58 -1.39 10.38
C ASN A 190 -24.46 -0.64 11.15
N ILE A 191 -24.78 0.50 11.76
CA ILE A 191 -23.83 1.37 12.51
C ILE A 191 -23.02 0.60 13.58
N ASP A 192 -23.67 -0.32 14.30
CA ASP A 192 -23.05 -1.08 15.42
C ASP A 192 -21.98 -2.08 14.98
N SER A 193 -22.07 -2.57 13.73
CA SER A 193 -21.08 -3.47 13.15
C SER A 193 -19.82 -2.69 12.75
N ARG A 194 -20.00 -1.53 12.12
CA ARG A 194 -18.88 -0.68 11.65
C ARG A 194 -18.07 -0.11 12.80
N GLN A 195 -18.71 0.28 13.91
CA GLN A 195 -17.98 0.77 15.08
C GLN A 195 -17.10 -0.33 15.69
N ARG A 196 -17.58 -1.58 15.74
CA ARG A 196 -16.78 -2.73 16.19
C ARG A 196 -15.59 -3.00 15.27
N GLU A 197 -15.82 -3.04 13.95
CA GLU A 197 -14.71 -3.27 13.00
C GLU A 197 -13.68 -2.13 13.02
N LYS A 198 -14.14 -0.88 13.18
CA LYS A 198 -13.27 0.29 13.41
C LYS A 198 -12.37 0.08 14.63
N THR A 199 -12.95 -0.29 15.78
CA THR A 199 -12.18 -0.54 17.00
C THR A 199 -11.15 -1.66 16.81
N LEU A 200 -11.51 -2.77 16.15
CA LEU A 200 -10.57 -3.86 15.86
C LEU A 200 -9.41 -3.40 14.97
N ALA A 201 -9.66 -2.57 13.96
CA ALA A 201 -8.59 -2.04 13.12
C ALA A 201 -7.67 -1.08 13.89
N GLU A 202 -8.23 -0.23 14.74
CA GLU A 202 -7.47 0.66 15.62
C GLU A 202 -6.56 -0.15 16.55
N GLU A 203 -7.05 -1.24 17.14
CA GLU A 203 -6.24 -2.15 17.96
C GLU A 203 -5.09 -2.78 17.17
N ILE A 204 -5.36 -3.24 15.93
CA ILE A 204 -4.32 -3.77 15.05
C ILE A 204 -3.26 -2.69 14.75
N ILE A 205 -3.68 -1.47 14.42
CA ILE A 205 -2.78 -0.36 14.10
C ILE A 205 -1.91 -0.01 15.31
N VAL A 206 -2.50 0.12 16.50
CA VAL A 206 -1.77 0.38 17.75
C VAL A 206 -0.72 -0.71 18.01
N GLY A 207 -1.10 -1.98 17.85
CA GLY A 207 -0.18 -3.10 18.02
C GLY A 207 0.96 -3.13 16.98
N GLN A 208 0.70 -2.72 15.74
CA GLN A 208 1.73 -2.64 14.70
C GLN A 208 2.65 -1.44 14.90
N ASN A 209 2.10 -0.27 15.24
CA ASN A 209 2.88 0.92 15.57
C ASN A 209 3.87 0.62 16.70
N LYS A 210 3.42 -0.05 17.78
CA LYS A 210 4.33 -0.47 18.85
C LYS A 210 5.49 -1.33 18.34
N LYS A 211 5.24 -2.30 17.45
CA LYS A 211 6.30 -3.12 16.86
C LYS A 211 7.28 -2.30 16.02
N PHE A 212 6.78 -1.29 15.32
CA PHE A 212 7.63 -0.39 14.54
C PHE A 212 8.44 0.53 15.46
N ASP A 213 7.85 1.06 16.52
CA ASP A 213 8.52 1.88 17.53
C ASP A 213 9.61 1.07 18.26
N ASP A 214 9.32 -0.16 18.64
CA ASP A 214 10.30 -1.08 19.24
C ASP A 214 11.47 -1.31 18.27
N TRP A 215 11.20 -1.46 16.97
CA TRP A 215 12.25 -1.56 15.95
C TRP A 215 13.02 -0.24 15.78
N LEU A 216 12.34 0.91 15.75
CA LEU A 216 12.97 2.23 15.68
C LEU A 216 13.94 2.44 16.85
N ALA A 217 13.55 2.01 18.05
CA ALA A 217 14.39 2.06 19.24
C ALA A 217 15.65 1.20 19.15
N THR A 218 15.75 0.27 18.18
CA THR A 218 16.98 -0.49 17.90
C THR A 218 17.96 0.21 16.94
N LEU A 219 17.49 1.17 16.15
CA LEU A 219 18.31 1.94 15.21
C LEU A 219 19.43 2.83 15.81
N PRO A 220 19.36 3.33 17.08
CA PRO A 220 20.40 4.20 17.65
C PRO A 220 21.81 3.60 17.62
N ASN A 221 21.95 2.28 17.47
CA ASN A 221 23.25 1.65 17.46
C ASN A 221 23.98 1.73 16.12
N GLU A 222 23.31 1.81 14.96
CA GLU A 222 24.06 1.73 13.69
C GLU A 222 24.90 2.99 13.42
N GLN A 223 24.33 4.18 13.60
CA GLN A 223 25.05 5.44 13.39
C GLN A 223 26.14 5.64 14.46
N ILE A 224 25.86 5.30 15.72
CA ILE A 224 26.84 5.37 16.81
C ILE A 224 27.99 4.37 16.57
N VAL A 225 27.68 3.14 16.13
CA VAL A 225 28.71 2.14 15.78
C VAL A 225 29.54 2.60 14.59
N GLN A 226 28.93 3.22 13.57
CA GLN A 226 29.67 3.78 12.44
C GLN A 226 30.59 4.93 12.87
N ALA A 227 30.10 5.87 13.67
CA ALA A 227 30.90 6.96 14.21
C ALA A 227 32.07 6.45 15.07
N TYR A 228 31.82 5.45 15.92
CA TYR A 228 32.84 4.81 16.74
C TYR A 228 33.92 4.13 15.89
N ARG A 229 33.52 3.40 14.83
CA ARG A 229 34.45 2.77 13.88
C ARG A 229 35.30 3.80 13.14
N GLN A 230 34.69 4.86 12.61
CA GLN A 230 35.40 5.93 11.91
C GLN A 230 36.45 6.59 12.83
N ASN A 231 36.07 6.90 14.07
CA ASN A 231 36.99 7.46 15.05
C ASN A 231 38.17 6.50 15.37
N ALA A 232 37.89 5.21 15.57
CA ALA A 232 38.92 4.20 15.80
C ALA A 232 39.89 4.07 14.61
N TYR A 233 39.39 4.14 13.37
CA TYR A 233 40.24 4.12 12.18
C TYR A 233 41.11 5.37 12.06
N GLN A 234 40.58 6.55 12.35
CA GLN A 234 41.38 7.79 12.36
C GLN A 234 42.50 7.74 13.40
N ILE A 235 42.21 7.26 14.63
CA ILE A 235 43.22 7.06 15.67
C ILE A 235 44.33 6.11 15.18
N LYS A 236 43.93 5.01 14.52
CA LYS A 236 44.86 4.03 13.95
C LYS A 236 45.77 4.66 12.89
N GLU A 237 45.20 5.38 11.92
CA GLU A 237 45.97 5.99 10.83
C GLU A 237 47.03 6.96 11.35
N VAL A 238 46.65 7.87 12.24
CA VAL A 238 47.58 8.85 12.83
C VAL A 238 48.71 8.17 13.61
N ALA A 239 48.40 7.14 14.39
CA ALA A 239 49.40 6.44 15.20
C ALA A 239 50.37 5.62 14.32
N VAL A 240 49.85 4.94 13.30
CA VAL A 240 50.66 4.16 12.35
C VAL A 240 51.57 5.08 11.54
N GLU A 241 51.06 6.21 11.06
CA GLU A 241 51.87 7.18 10.30
C GLU A 241 53.05 7.69 11.15
N ALA A 242 52.80 8.05 12.42
CA ALA A 242 53.84 8.48 13.34
C ALA A 242 54.89 7.39 13.60
N ALA A 243 54.47 6.13 13.76
CA ALA A 243 55.36 4.99 13.96
C ALA A 243 56.21 4.71 12.72
N LEU A 244 55.60 4.70 11.52
CA LEU A 244 56.30 4.52 10.26
C LEU A 244 57.38 5.60 10.03
N LYS A 245 57.10 6.85 10.41
CA LYS A 245 58.07 7.94 10.32
C LYS A 245 59.30 7.68 11.21
N LYS A 246 59.10 7.18 12.43
CA LYS A 246 60.21 6.84 13.35
C LYS A 246 61.03 5.65 12.85
N LEU A 247 60.38 4.63 12.25
CA LEU A 247 61.06 3.49 11.65
C LEU A 247 61.93 3.89 10.45
N LYS A 248 61.39 4.75 9.57
CA LYS A 248 62.14 5.30 8.43
C LYS A 248 63.37 6.10 8.85
N ASN A 249 63.33 6.71 10.04
CA ASN A 249 64.44 7.46 10.61
C ASN A 249 65.44 6.59 11.40
N GLY A 250 65.35 5.26 11.32
CA GLY A 250 66.31 4.33 11.92
C GLY A 250 66.11 4.08 13.42
N GLY A 251 64.94 4.39 13.98
CA GLY A 251 64.66 4.07 15.38
C GLY A 251 64.49 2.57 15.64
N ASP A 252 64.68 2.15 16.90
CA ASP A 252 64.52 0.75 17.31
C ASP A 252 63.10 0.23 17.04
N SER A 253 63.01 -0.80 16.20
CA SER A 253 61.75 -1.35 15.73
C SER A 253 60.91 -1.96 16.85
N VAL A 254 61.55 -2.60 17.84
CA VAL A 254 60.86 -3.26 18.96
C VAL A 254 60.23 -2.21 19.88
N ALA A 255 60.99 -1.16 20.24
CA ALA A 255 60.49 -0.06 21.04
C ALA A 255 59.34 0.71 20.35
N ILE A 256 59.47 0.98 19.03
CA ILE A 256 58.46 1.73 18.28
C ILE A 256 57.14 0.94 18.17
N ILE A 257 57.21 -0.36 17.90
CA ILE A 257 56.01 -1.21 17.79
C ILE A 257 55.30 -1.32 19.15
N SER A 258 56.06 -1.50 20.24
CA SER A 258 55.51 -1.53 21.59
C SER A 258 54.82 -0.20 21.95
N GLN A 259 55.48 0.92 21.65
CA GLN A 259 54.90 2.25 21.86
C GLN A 259 53.62 2.47 21.05
N LEU A 260 53.56 2.01 19.80
CA LEU A 260 52.36 2.08 18.97
C LEU A 260 51.21 1.27 19.60
N ALA A 261 51.49 0.04 20.06
CA ALA A 261 50.49 -0.81 20.69
C ALA A 261 49.91 -0.19 21.97
N ASP A 262 50.77 0.38 22.83
CA ASP A 262 50.34 1.07 24.05
C ASP A 262 49.50 2.32 23.73
N GLN A 263 49.93 3.11 22.74
CA GLN A 263 49.21 4.32 22.33
C GLN A 263 47.83 4.01 21.76
N LEU A 264 47.72 2.99 20.91
CA LEU A 264 46.44 2.53 20.36
C LEU A 264 45.52 2.01 21.47
N THR A 265 46.05 1.18 22.37
CA THR A 265 45.30 0.62 23.48
C THR A 265 44.73 1.73 24.37
N ASN A 266 45.57 2.69 24.78
CA ASN A 266 45.14 3.79 25.64
C ASN A 266 44.12 4.71 24.96
N LYS A 267 44.33 5.06 23.69
CA LYS A 267 43.41 5.94 22.95
C LYS A 267 42.04 5.29 22.70
N LEU A 268 42.02 4.00 22.35
CA LEU A 268 40.78 3.26 22.11
C LEU A 268 39.98 3.00 23.41
N LEU A 269 40.66 2.88 24.55
CA LEU A 269 40.01 2.64 25.85
C LEU A 269 39.55 3.92 26.56
N HIS A 270 40.10 5.09 26.21
CA HIS A 270 39.83 6.35 26.90
C HIS A 270 38.35 6.73 26.92
N ALA A 271 37.69 6.77 25.76
CA ALA A 271 36.28 7.18 25.67
C ALA A 271 35.31 6.17 26.35
N PRO A 272 35.43 4.85 26.11
CA PRO A 272 34.63 3.86 26.84
C PRO A 272 34.80 3.95 28.36
N PHE A 273 36.03 4.09 28.86
CA PHE A 273 36.27 4.17 30.31
C PHE A 273 35.73 5.46 30.94
N SER A 274 35.81 6.59 30.23
CA SER A 274 35.20 7.85 30.70
C SER A 274 33.68 7.72 30.80
N ASN A 275 33.04 7.11 29.79
CA ASN A 275 31.59 6.91 29.77
C ASN A 275 31.13 5.94 30.87
N ILE A 276 31.89 4.87 31.12
CA ILE A 276 31.62 3.91 32.22
C ILE A 276 31.69 4.61 33.59
N LYS A 277 32.66 5.51 33.80
CA LYS A 277 32.79 6.27 35.06
C LYS A 277 31.65 7.26 35.31
N GLN A 278 30.99 7.74 34.26
CA GLN A 278 29.92 8.73 34.32
C GLN A 278 28.51 8.10 34.29
N ALA A 279 28.40 6.81 33.98
CA ALA A 279 27.12 6.11 33.87
C ALA A 279 26.54 5.73 35.25
N SER A 280 25.22 5.80 35.37
CA SER A 280 24.49 5.34 36.57
C SER A 280 24.51 3.82 36.72
N THR A 281 24.26 3.31 37.93
CA THR A 281 24.25 1.86 38.23
C THR A 281 23.22 1.09 37.39
N GLU A 282 22.11 1.72 37.05
CA GLU A 282 21.04 1.15 36.23
C GLU A 282 21.49 1.02 34.75
N GLN A 283 22.19 2.01 34.21
CA GLN A 283 22.80 1.98 32.87
C GLN A 283 23.96 0.96 32.77
N LEU A 284 24.76 0.81 33.83
CA LEU A 284 25.88 -0.15 33.88
C LEU A 284 25.41 -1.61 33.89
N SER A 285 24.22 -1.89 34.43
CA SER A 285 23.64 -3.23 34.46
C SER A 285 23.40 -3.79 33.05
N GLN A 286 23.03 -2.92 32.10
CA GLN A 286 22.77 -3.24 30.70
C GLN A 286 24.07 -3.44 29.89
N CYS A 287 25.20 -2.91 30.36
CA CYS A 287 26.51 -2.98 29.69
C CYS A 287 27.41 -4.14 30.15
N LYS A 288 26.99 -4.98 31.11
CA LYS A 288 27.79 -6.11 31.61
C LYS A 288 28.22 -7.10 30.50
N GLY A 289 27.47 -7.20 29.41
CA GLY A 289 27.80 -8.03 28.24
C GLY A 289 28.84 -7.43 27.30
N CYS A 290 29.20 -6.16 27.44
CA CYS A 290 30.10 -5.44 26.54
C CYS A 290 31.60 -5.64 26.87
N VAL A 291 31.93 -6.27 28.01
CA VAL A 291 33.32 -6.59 28.37
C VAL A 291 33.78 -7.77 27.52
N PRO A 292 34.78 -7.60 26.63
CA PRO A 292 35.28 -8.70 25.83
C PRO A 292 35.84 -9.80 26.74
N LYS A 293 35.26 -11.00 26.66
CA LYS A 293 35.82 -12.19 27.31
C LYS A 293 36.99 -12.67 26.47
N ASN A 294 38.20 -12.64 27.02
CA ASN A 294 39.35 -13.29 26.39
C ASN A 294 39.08 -14.79 26.29
N LYS A 295 38.66 -15.25 25.10
CA LYS A 295 38.69 -16.67 24.76
C LYS A 295 40.15 -17.02 24.47
N THR A 296 40.93 -17.29 25.51
CA THR A 296 42.17 -18.04 25.33
C THR A 296 41.78 -19.38 24.70
N LYS A 297 42.11 -19.56 23.41
CA LYS A 297 42.09 -20.88 22.78
C LYS A 297 43.01 -21.75 23.63
N LYS A 298 42.43 -22.73 24.33
CA LYS A 298 43.21 -23.84 24.88
C LYS A 298 43.89 -24.51 23.69
N SER A 299 45.22 -24.44 23.69
CA SER A 299 46.11 -25.24 22.85
C SER A 299 45.81 -26.72 23.02
#